data_AF-A0A8H3CB67-F1
#
_entry.id   AF-A0A8H3CB67-F1
#
_cell.length_a   1.000
_cell.length_b   1.000
_cell.length_c   1.000
_cell.angle_alpha   90.00
_cell.angle_beta   90.00
_cell.angle_gamma   90.00
#
_symmetry.space_group_name_H-M   'P 1'
#
loop_
_entity.id
_entity.type
_entity.pdbx_description
1 polymer ?
#
loop_
_entity_poly.entity_id
_entity_poly.type
_entity_poly.pdbx_seq_one_letter_code
_entity_poly.pdbx_strand_id
1 'polypeptide(L)'
;MSNDTNGTVSAFFYGTLMHPAVLKRVIGNDASHLQVAPASFTRHHVRGCDYPAIVPDNVGTVLLKRELNRNEKCVRGVIISGLRPEDVACLDIFEGDEYNRIELEAHPLVPLASISSALTQALLSASSELPIELPLPLKVETYIWTAGTSRLEPVIWEYDTFVKEKLWKWAGNRADGNEYYEEVDRRREMNGVIVVPSGGEGTLKPDYTFGHNMLKHFMFDEGYINLNHGSYGSLPRVVFDKSVELNVRSRLAKFLNCDVDECVITNNTTHGVHTILNNFHWKKGDVLLSFSTTYGAVLKICEFFADTPPNPEHITIPLTFPVSHKNILDEFRQKLKEIPRHDGQTVVAVIDALVSNPGVLLPWEQLTRICKEEGVYSLIDGAHAIGQIPLDLSLSNPDFFVSNCHKWLYAKRGAAVVYVAKRNRGVVRSSFPTSHAYISLKSGKEPDMVAQFDWTGTIDFVPFLGIKYALDFREAIGGEEKINDYCHSLAVKGGAQLAKILKTRVMETEGKELTVNMVNVQLPLDSPMGISPKELGKIFHLINDRLLDEHNVYAAM
;
A
#
# COMPACT_ATOMS: atom_id res chain seq x y z
N MET A 1 46.92 14.55 -7.50
CA MET A 1 47.27 14.00 -8.83
C MET A 1 46.03 13.34 -9.41
N SER A 2 45.97 13.16 -10.74
CA SER A 2 44.95 12.38 -11.48
C SER A 2 43.47 12.56 -11.08
N ASN A 3 42.68 13.23 -11.95
CA ASN A 3 41.26 12.91 -12.05
C ASN A 3 41.16 11.46 -12.53
N ASP A 4 40.59 10.56 -11.73
CA ASP A 4 40.38 9.18 -12.14
C ASP A 4 39.10 9.08 -12.98
N THR A 5 39.18 8.43 -14.14
CA THR A 5 38.17 8.55 -15.22
C THR A 5 37.23 7.32 -15.31
N ASN A 6 37.14 6.55 -14.22
CA ASN A 6 36.44 5.26 -14.15
C ASN A 6 35.10 5.27 -13.38
N GLY A 7 34.61 6.41 -12.89
CA GLY A 7 33.26 6.53 -12.32
C GLY A 7 33.00 5.73 -11.04
N THR A 8 34.04 5.31 -10.32
CA THR A 8 33.95 4.52 -9.08
C THR A 8 33.67 5.41 -7.87
N VAL A 9 32.86 4.90 -6.94
CA VAL A 9 32.41 5.58 -5.73
C VAL A 9 33.13 5.06 -4.49
N SER A 10 33.08 5.82 -3.39
CA SER A 10 33.46 5.36 -2.05
C SER A 10 32.23 5.37 -1.15
N ALA A 11 32.00 4.29 -0.40
CA ALA A 11 30.87 4.17 0.51
C ALA A 11 31.33 3.75 1.92
N PHE A 12 30.48 3.94 2.93
CA PHE A 12 30.74 3.64 4.33
C PHE A 12 29.65 2.73 4.88
N PHE A 13 30.03 1.53 5.31
CA PHE A 13 29.11 0.50 5.78
C PHE A 13 29.19 0.30 7.29
N TYR A 14 28.06 -0.08 7.86
CA TYR A 14 27.90 -0.36 9.28
C TYR A 14 26.89 -1.50 9.45
N GLY A 15 27.29 -2.59 10.09
CA GLY A 15 26.44 -3.78 10.17
C GLY A 15 27.03 -4.97 9.41
N THR A 16 26.15 -5.76 8.81
CA THR A 16 26.48 -7.02 8.09
C THR A 16 27.55 -6.81 7.01
N LEU A 17 27.42 -5.75 6.20
CA LEU A 17 28.34 -5.38 5.11
C LEU A 17 29.76 -5.00 5.55
N MET A 18 30.00 -4.73 6.85
CA MET A 18 31.37 -4.57 7.37
C MET A 18 32.18 -5.87 7.26
N HIS A 19 31.52 -7.03 7.19
CA HIS A 19 32.19 -8.33 7.12
C HIS A 19 32.52 -8.69 5.66
N PRO A 20 33.80 -8.90 5.27
CA PRO A 20 34.17 -9.04 3.86
C PRO A 20 33.51 -10.20 3.11
N ALA A 21 33.11 -11.28 3.81
CA ALA A 21 32.37 -12.37 3.16
C ALA A 21 30.93 -11.98 2.77
N VAL A 22 30.28 -11.13 3.58
CA VAL A 22 28.94 -10.59 3.28
C VAL A 22 29.05 -9.67 2.08
N LEU A 23 29.99 -8.71 2.11
CA LEU A 23 30.25 -7.80 1.00
C LEU A 23 30.48 -8.56 -0.32
N LYS A 24 31.40 -9.55 -0.34
CA LYS A 24 31.69 -10.34 -1.55
C LYS A 24 30.47 -11.12 -2.06
N ARG A 25 29.63 -11.65 -1.17
CA ARG A 25 28.36 -12.30 -1.55
C ARG A 25 27.35 -11.29 -2.13
N VAL A 26 27.28 -10.09 -1.55
CA VAL A 26 26.39 -9.01 -1.99
C VAL A 26 26.83 -8.39 -3.31
N ILE A 27 28.13 -8.21 -3.59
CA ILE A 27 28.60 -7.66 -4.88
C ILE A 27 28.91 -8.72 -5.96
N GLY A 28 29.00 -10.00 -5.58
CA GLY A 28 29.12 -11.12 -6.52
C GLY A 28 30.49 -11.28 -7.17
N ASN A 29 31.52 -10.64 -6.61
CA ASN A 29 32.89 -10.70 -7.10
C ASN A 29 33.89 -10.82 -5.92
N ASP A 30 35.18 -10.95 -6.23
CA ASP A 30 36.22 -11.20 -5.22
C ASP A 30 36.65 -9.96 -4.42
N ALA A 31 36.10 -8.78 -4.73
CA ALA A 31 36.44 -7.48 -4.15
C ALA A 31 37.93 -7.09 -4.23
N SER A 32 38.70 -7.68 -5.15
CA SER A 32 40.14 -7.41 -5.31
C SER A 32 40.45 -5.98 -5.73
N HIS A 33 39.50 -5.28 -6.37
CA HIS A 33 39.60 -3.87 -6.76
C HIS A 33 39.32 -2.87 -5.63
N LEU A 34 38.83 -3.33 -4.47
CA LEU A 34 38.36 -2.45 -3.39
C LEU A 34 39.43 -2.18 -2.33
N GLN A 35 39.48 -0.93 -1.85
CA GLN A 35 40.30 -0.49 -0.72
C GLN A 35 39.43 -0.16 0.50
N VAL A 36 39.97 -0.31 1.72
CA VAL A 36 39.19 -0.26 2.98
C VAL A 36 39.88 0.43 4.14
N ALA A 37 39.11 1.16 4.96
CA ALA A 37 39.53 1.79 6.23
C ALA A 37 38.33 2.02 7.20
N PRO A 38 38.49 1.89 8.53
CA PRO A 38 37.41 2.16 9.51
C PRO A 38 37.12 3.66 9.79
N ALA A 39 35.87 4.03 10.15
CA ALA A 39 35.39 5.42 10.43
C ALA A 39 34.16 5.52 11.41
N SER A 40 33.47 6.69 11.59
CA SER A 40 32.58 7.05 12.76
C SER A 40 31.30 7.95 12.55
N PHE A 41 30.06 7.55 12.97
CA PHE A 41 28.70 8.28 12.97
C PHE A 41 27.68 7.88 14.13
N THR A 42 26.33 7.68 14.03
CA THR A 42 25.45 7.20 15.20
C THR A 42 24.57 5.92 14.97
N ARG A 43 24.68 4.79 15.74
CA ARG A 43 23.98 3.46 15.53
C ARG A 43 22.88 3.08 16.55
N HIS A 44 21.87 2.30 16.11
CA HIS A 44 20.80 1.66 16.90
C HIS A 44 20.44 0.24 16.41
N HIS A 45 19.74 -0.56 17.23
CA HIS A 45 19.24 -1.91 16.88
C HIS A 45 17.85 -1.86 16.22
N VAL A 46 17.63 -2.63 15.14
CA VAL A 46 16.32 -2.81 14.48
C VAL A 46 15.56 -3.98 15.13
N ARG A 47 14.27 -3.84 15.42
CA ARG A 47 13.50 -4.85 16.17
C ARG A 47 13.35 -6.14 15.40
N GLY A 48 13.83 -7.24 15.98
CA GLY A 48 13.75 -8.59 15.40
C GLY A 48 14.75 -8.90 14.27
N CYS A 49 15.50 -7.91 13.79
CA CYS A 49 16.51 -8.08 12.73
C CYS A 49 17.92 -8.24 13.31
N ASP A 50 18.82 -8.88 12.57
CA ASP A 50 20.22 -9.06 13.01
C ASP A 50 21.15 -7.86 12.66
N TYR A 51 20.60 -6.79 12.09
CA TYR A 51 21.34 -5.65 11.51
C TYR A 51 21.00 -4.27 12.14
N PRO A 52 21.88 -3.25 12.02
CA PRO A 52 21.73 -1.94 12.66
C PRO A 52 21.11 -0.85 11.79
N ALA A 53 20.51 0.14 12.44
CA ALA A 53 20.09 1.41 11.85
C ALA A 53 21.05 2.57 12.22
N ILE A 54 21.36 3.49 11.30
CA ILE A 54 21.80 4.85 11.65
C ILE A 54 20.58 5.76 11.74
N VAL A 55 20.50 6.59 12.78
CA VAL A 55 19.57 7.73 12.87
C VAL A 55 20.30 8.98 13.39
N PRO A 56 19.81 10.21 13.12
CA PRO A 56 20.41 11.43 13.65
C PRO A 56 20.38 11.53 15.18
N ASP A 57 21.36 12.24 15.76
CA ASP A 57 21.57 12.37 17.22
C ASP A 57 20.32 12.80 18.02
N ASN A 58 19.49 13.69 17.47
CA ASN A 58 18.25 14.12 18.13
C ASN A 58 17.21 12.99 18.20
N VAL A 59 17.15 12.11 17.20
CA VAL A 59 16.31 10.91 17.20
C VAL A 59 16.86 9.89 18.20
N GLY A 60 18.17 9.64 18.20
CA GLY A 60 18.81 8.72 19.14
C GLY A 60 18.65 9.13 20.61
N THR A 61 18.77 10.43 20.89
CA THR A 61 18.54 11.03 22.22
C THR A 61 17.10 10.83 22.71
N VAL A 62 16.11 10.98 21.81
CA VAL A 62 14.69 10.76 22.12
C VAL A 62 14.39 9.27 22.36
N LEU A 63 14.95 8.37 21.53
CA LEU A 63 14.78 6.93 21.67
C LEU A 63 15.36 6.38 22.98
N LEU A 64 16.58 6.79 23.33
CA LEU A 64 17.30 6.33 24.52
C LEU A 64 16.97 7.12 25.79
N LYS A 65 16.20 8.22 25.67
CA LYS A 65 15.74 9.11 26.78
C LYS A 65 16.87 9.68 27.63
N ARG A 66 18.07 9.83 27.04
CA ARG A 66 19.28 10.39 27.65
C ARG A 66 20.18 10.97 26.57
N GLU A 67 21.09 11.85 26.95
CA GLU A 67 22.16 12.28 26.05
C GLU A 67 23.11 11.13 25.71
N LEU A 68 23.68 11.20 24.49
CA LEU A 68 24.65 10.26 23.97
C LEU A 68 26.08 10.79 24.19
N ASN A 69 26.97 9.94 24.70
CA ASN A 69 28.38 10.26 24.91
C ASN A 69 29.18 10.28 23.59
N ARG A 70 30.45 10.73 23.63
CA ARG A 70 31.29 10.89 22.42
C ARG A 70 31.45 9.61 21.60
N ASN A 71 31.49 8.43 22.23
CA ASN A 71 31.60 7.15 21.53
C ASN A 71 30.24 6.66 21.00
N GLU A 72 29.13 6.98 21.68
CA GLU A 72 27.76 6.63 21.24
C GLU A 72 27.34 7.44 20.01
N LYS A 73 27.91 8.64 19.87
CA LYS A 73 27.91 9.46 18.65
C LYS A 73 28.97 9.01 17.62
N CYS A 74 29.47 7.76 17.67
CA CYS A 74 30.49 7.22 16.73
C CYS A 74 30.31 5.71 16.28
N VAL A 75 29.58 5.46 15.18
CA VAL A 75 29.42 4.22 14.35
C VAL A 75 30.78 3.72 13.88
N ARG A 76 31.35 2.68 14.47
CA ARG A 76 32.61 2.08 13.99
C ARG A 76 32.43 1.27 12.70
N GLY A 77 32.22 1.97 11.59
CA GLY A 77 31.96 1.41 10.26
C GLY A 77 33.23 1.27 9.42
N VAL A 78 33.06 0.92 8.14
CA VAL A 78 34.15 0.67 7.19
C VAL A 78 33.89 1.47 5.91
N ILE A 79 34.76 2.44 5.62
CA ILE A 79 34.90 3.06 4.31
C ILE A 79 35.45 2.02 3.34
N ILE A 80 34.81 1.90 2.18
CA ILE A 80 35.20 1.06 1.04
C ILE A 80 35.27 1.95 -0.19
N SER A 81 36.40 1.96 -0.87
CA SER A 81 36.67 2.79 -2.04
C SER A 81 36.93 1.95 -3.28
N GLY A 82 36.52 2.44 -4.45
CA GLY A 82 36.64 1.75 -5.74
C GLY A 82 35.38 0.99 -6.18
N LEU A 83 34.24 1.19 -5.51
CA LEU A 83 32.98 0.54 -5.86
C LEU A 83 32.51 1.00 -7.24
N ARG A 84 32.17 0.05 -8.11
CA ARG A 84 31.68 0.32 -9.46
C ARG A 84 30.15 0.45 -9.48
N PRO A 85 29.54 1.04 -10.52
CA PRO A 85 28.08 1.14 -10.61
C PRO A 85 27.35 -0.20 -10.44
N GLU A 86 27.93 -1.31 -10.92
CA GLU A 86 27.38 -2.66 -10.72
C GLU A 86 27.51 -3.17 -9.27
N ASP A 87 28.58 -2.82 -8.54
CA ASP A 87 28.71 -3.12 -7.11
C ASP A 87 27.64 -2.33 -6.32
N VAL A 88 27.52 -1.03 -6.60
CA VAL A 88 26.58 -0.09 -5.96
C VAL A 88 25.13 -0.52 -6.17
N ALA A 89 24.76 -0.90 -7.40
CA ALA A 89 23.40 -1.35 -7.69
C ALA A 89 23.05 -2.68 -7.01
N CYS A 90 24.03 -3.57 -6.74
CA CYS A 90 23.78 -4.75 -5.91
C CYS A 90 23.49 -4.38 -4.44
N LEU A 91 24.21 -3.39 -3.91
CA LEU A 91 24.05 -2.90 -2.54
C LEU A 91 22.69 -2.22 -2.34
N ASP A 92 22.20 -1.46 -3.33
CA ASP A 92 20.85 -0.88 -3.32
C ASP A 92 19.71 -1.91 -3.31
N ILE A 93 19.94 -3.09 -3.88
CA ILE A 93 18.97 -4.19 -3.84
C ILE A 93 19.01 -4.88 -2.47
N PHE A 94 20.21 -5.04 -1.90
CA PHE A 94 20.43 -5.71 -0.61
C PHE A 94 19.94 -4.89 0.59
N GLU A 95 20.14 -3.57 0.60
CA GLU A 95 19.68 -2.65 1.65
C GLU A 95 18.16 -2.35 1.55
N GLY A 96 17.45 -3.01 0.63
CA GLY A 96 15.98 -3.05 0.53
C GLY A 96 15.32 -1.68 0.35
N ASP A 97 14.14 -1.50 0.93
CA ASP A 97 13.45 -0.21 1.05
C ASP A 97 13.81 0.54 2.35
N GLU A 98 14.28 -0.18 3.38
CA GLU A 98 14.42 0.30 4.77
C GLU A 98 15.42 1.44 5.01
N TYR A 99 16.37 1.64 4.07
CA TYR A 99 17.43 2.65 4.17
C TYR A 99 17.54 3.54 2.92
N ASN A 100 17.85 4.82 3.09
CA ASN A 100 18.22 5.72 1.99
C ASN A 100 19.74 5.92 1.93
N ARG A 101 20.34 5.81 0.73
CA ARG A 101 21.73 6.23 0.51
C ARG A 101 21.83 7.76 0.45
N ILE A 102 22.84 8.34 1.11
CA ILE A 102 23.20 9.76 1.10
C ILE A 102 24.71 9.95 1.02
N GLU A 103 25.20 11.11 0.59
CA GLU A 103 26.61 11.50 0.75
C GLU A 103 26.86 12.10 2.15
N LEU A 104 28.01 11.78 2.77
CA LEU A 104 28.54 12.46 3.95
C LEU A 104 30.09 12.46 3.97
N GLU A 105 30.67 13.08 4.99
CA GLU A 105 32.12 13.10 5.26
C GLU A 105 32.52 12.12 6.37
N ALA A 106 33.37 11.13 6.06
CA ALA A 106 33.80 10.11 7.01
C ALA A 106 35.33 10.13 7.23
N HIS A 107 35.76 10.02 8.49
CA HIS A 107 37.18 10.10 8.88
C HIS A 107 37.84 8.72 8.91
N PRO A 108 38.77 8.38 7.98
CA PRO A 108 39.49 7.12 8.01
C PRO A 108 40.47 7.07 9.18
N LEU A 109 40.31 6.13 10.11
CA LEU A 109 41.16 5.99 11.31
C LEU A 109 42.56 5.41 11.01
N VAL A 110 42.72 4.74 9.86
CA VAL A 110 44.00 4.31 9.26
C VAL A 110 43.93 4.49 7.73
N PRO A 111 45.06 4.53 7.00
CA PRO A 111 45.05 4.64 5.54
C PRO A 111 44.29 3.48 4.86
N LEU A 112 43.68 3.78 3.71
CA LEU A 112 43.02 2.79 2.85
C LEU A 112 44.01 1.70 2.39
N ALA A 113 43.61 0.44 2.52
CA ALA A 113 44.40 -0.73 2.11
C ALA A 113 43.54 -1.78 1.37
N SER A 114 44.14 -2.64 0.56
CA SER A 114 43.41 -3.70 -0.16
C SER A 114 42.79 -4.75 0.78
N ILE A 115 41.60 -5.25 0.44
CA ILE A 115 40.87 -6.25 1.23
C ILE A 115 41.70 -7.54 1.37
N SER A 116 42.06 -7.88 2.62
CA SER A 116 42.87 -9.06 2.97
C SER A 116 42.40 -9.71 4.28
N SER A 117 42.84 -10.95 4.53
CA SER A 117 42.52 -11.69 5.76
C SER A 117 43.08 -11.02 7.02
N ALA A 118 44.30 -10.49 6.95
CA ALA A 118 44.90 -9.71 8.03
C ALA A 118 44.07 -8.46 8.37
N LEU A 119 43.52 -7.78 7.36
CA LEU A 119 42.64 -6.64 7.57
C LEU A 119 41.28 -7.04 8.18
N THR A 120 40.76 -8.23 7.88
CA THR A 120 39.57 -8.75 8.58
C THR A 120 39.85 -8.91 10.08
N GLN A 121 41.05 -9.38 10.44
CA GLN A 121 41.48 -9.51 11.84
C GLN A 121 41.68 -8.16 12.53
N ALA A 122 42.16 -7.13 11.81
CA ALA A 122 42.28 -5.76 12.31
C ALA A 122 40.91 -5.08 12.51
N LEU A 123 39.95 -5.28 11.59
CA LEU A 123 38.56 -4.80 11.75
C LEU A 123 37.88 -5.44 12.97
N LEU A 124 38.18 -6.71 13.26
CA LEU A 124 37.71 -7.44 14.43
C LEU A 124 38.40 -7.04 15.75
N SER A 125 39.45 -6.21 15.73
CA SER A 125 40.18 -5.76 16.93
C SER A 125 39.87 -4.32 17.35
N ALA A 126 38.80 -3.71 16.79
CA ALA A 126 38.50 -2.28 16.91
C ALA A 126 37.94 -1.82 18.28
N SER A 127 38.55 -2.27 19.37
CA SER A 127 38.19 -1.97 20.77
C SER A 127 38.98 -0.78 21.39
N SER A 128 39.81 -0.06 20.62
CA SER A 128 40.55 1.12 21.10
C SER A 128 39.66 2.36 21.17
N GLU A 129 39.86 3.26 22.14
CA GLU A 129 39.12 4.53 22.22
C GLU A 129 39.27 5.39 20.95
N LEU A 130 38.37 6.38 20.76
CA LEU A 130 38.50 7.32 19.64
C LEU A 130 39.77 8.16 19.78
N PRO A 131 40.52 8.39 18.69
CA PRO A 131 41.61 9.37 18.68
C PRO A 131 41.17 10.74 19.20
N ILE A 132 42.10 11.46 19.84
CA ILE A 132 41.85 12.82 20.32
C ILE A 132 41.60 13.75 19.13
N GLU A 133 42.43 13.64 18.08
CA GLU A 133 42.28 14.31 16.79
C GLU A 133 41.94 13.29 15.71
N LEU A 134 41.02 13.63 14.80
CA LEU A 134 40.62 12.79 13.67
C LEU A 134 41.39 13.19 12.39
N PRO A 135 41.81 12.23 11.55
CA PRO A 135 42.34 12.52 10.21
C PRO A 135 41.35 13.27 9.32
N LEU A 136 41.82 13.87 8.22
CA LEU A 136 40.95 14.59 7.28
C LEU A 136 39.83 13.68 6.74
N PRO A 137 38.59 14.20 6.60
CA PRO A 137 37.47 13.41 6.11
C PRO A 137 37.61 13.06 4.61
N LEU A 138 36.99 11.95 4.24
CA LEU A 138 36.73 11.56 2.86
C LEU A 138 35.22 11.69 2.59
N LYS A 139 34.85 12.22 1.42
CA LYS A 139 33.46 12.11 0.93
C LYS A 139 33.14 10.65 0.63
N VAL A 140 32.05 10.15 1.21
CA VAL A 140 31.58 8.78 1.02
C VAL A 140 30.05 8.74 1.02
N GLU A 141 29.48 7.75 0.34
CA GLU A 141 28.06 7.44 0.47
C GLU A 141 27.78 6.54 1.69
N THR A 142 26.65 6.69 2.37
CA THR A 142 26.18 5.76 3.41
C THR A 142 24.68 5.54 3.29
N TYR A 143 24.22 4.35 3.67
CA TYR A 143 22.80 4.09 3.90
C TYR A 143 22.38 4.68 5.27
N ILE A 144 21.15 5.18 5.41
CA ILE A 144 20.57 5.68 6.69
C ILE A 144 19.13 5.19 6.81
N TRP A 145 18.73 4.78 8.01
CA TRP A 145 17.42 4.17 8.27
C TRP A 145 16.25 5.15 8.05
N THR A 146 15.28 4.72 7.27
CA THR A 146 14.08 5.51 6.93
C THR A 146 12.76 4.78 7.21
N ALA A 147 12.76 3.47 7.50
CA ALA A 147 11.58 2.67 7.85
C ALA A 147 10.98 2.92 9.26
N GLY A 148 11.10 4.15 9.78
CA GLY A 148 10.41 4.62 10.98
C GLY A 148 11.03 4.20 12.32
N THR A 149 10.80 5.00 13.36
CA THR A 149 11.35 4.77 14.71
C THR A 149 10.59 3.73 15.52
N SER A 150 9.33 3.44 15.18
CA SER A 150 8.48 2.41 15.81
C SER A 150 9.08 1.00 15.69
N ARG A 151 9.86 0.75 14.63
CA ARG A 151 10.57 -0.49 14.33
C ARG A 151 11.95 -0.61 14.98
N LEU A 152 12.43 0.41 15.70
CA LEU A 152 13.71 0.36 16.41
C LEU A 152 13.55 -0.13 17.85
N GLU A 153 14.64 -0.60 18.43
CA GLU A 153 14.75 -0.86 19.87
C GLU A 153 15.59 0.23 20.55
N PRO A 154 15.33 0.55 21.84
CA PRO A 154 16.11 1.52 22.61
C PRO A 154 17.43 0.89 23.10
N VAL A 155 18.18 0.28 22.18
CA VAL A 155 19.42 -0.46 22.42
C VAL A 155 20.42 -0.09 21.30
N ILE A 156 21.69 0.09 21.67
CA ILE A 156 22.78 0.35 20.72
C ILE A 156 23.25 -1.00 20.15
N TRP A 157 23.42 -1.08 18.83
CA TRP A 157 23.84 -2.30 18.15
C TRP A 157 25.37 -2.40 18.10
N GLU A 158 25.91 -3.53 18.57
CA GLU A 158 27.36 -3.78 18.67
C GLU A 158 27.83 -4.85 17.67
N TYR A 159 28.88 -4.53 16.91
CA TYR A 159 29.40 -5.40 15.84
C TYR A 159 29.97 -6.72 16.38
N ASP A 160 30.68 -6.66 17.52
CA ASP A 160 31.21 -7.81 18.23
C ASP A 160 30.14 -8.87 18.57
N THR A 161 28.95 -8.41 18.98
CA THR A 161 27.82 -9.27 19.34
C THR A 161 27.23 -9.93 18.09
N PHE A 162 27.07 -9.17 16.99
CA PHE A 162 26.72 -9.73 15.68
C PHE A 162 27.72 -10.80 15.20
N VAL A 163 29.03 -10.54 15.30
CA VAL A 163 30.09 -11.48 14.91
C VAL A 163 30.02 -12.77 15.74
N LYS A 164 29.81 -12.66 17.05
CA LYS A 164 29.75 -13.81 17.98
C LYS A 164 28.47 -14.64 17.80
N GLU A 165 27.32 -14.00 17.61
CA GLU A 165 26.02 -14.67 17.72
C GLU A 165 25.28 -14.91 16.40
N LYS A 166 25.46 -14.03 15.40
CA LYS A 166 24.57 -13.97 14.22
C LYS A 166 25.28 -14.21 12.88
N LEU A 167 26.58 -13.90 12.77
CA LEU A 167 27.36 -13.96 11.52
C LEU A 167 27.29 -15.30 10.79
N TRP A 168 27.08 -16.42 11.50
CA TRP A 168 26.92 -17.75 10.90
C TRP A 168 25.70 -17.88 9.95
N LYS A 169 24.71 -16.98 10.01
CA LYS A 169 23.61 -16.88 9.03
C LYS A 169 24.00 -16.12 7.76
N TRP A 170 25.08 -15.35 7.79
CA TRP A 170 25.46 -14.36 6.78
C TRP A 170 26.79 -14.70 6.08
N ALA A 171 27.58 -15.65 6.60
CA ALA A 171 28.85 -16.06 6.02
C ALA A 171 29.11 -17.57 6.18
N GLY A 172 29.67 -18.18 5.13
CA GLY A 172 29.96 -19.62 5.07
C GLY A 172 28.74 -20.48 4.70
N ASN A 173 28.89 -21.80 4.78
CA ASN A 173 27.95 -22.83 4.25
C ASN A 173 26.57 -22.90 4.95
N ARG A 174 26.16 -21.84 5.66
CA ARG A 174 24.84 -21.66 6.27
C ARG A 174 24.18 -20.32 5.89
N ALA A 175 24.80 -19.55 4.98
CA ALA A 175 24.21 -18.37 4.36
C ALA A 175 23.36 -18.70 3.12
N ASP A 176 23.48 -19.93 2.59
CA ASP A 176 22.67 -20.40 1.47
C ASP A 176 21.21 -20.61 1.92
N GLY A 177 20.26 -20.00 1.22
CA GLY A 177 18.85 -19.97 1.63
C GLY A 177 18.51 -18.90 2.67
N ASN A 178 19.35 -17.87 2.84
CA ASN A 178 19.02 -16.68 3.61
C ASN A 178 18.21 -15.69 2.75
N GLU A 179 16.98 -15.38 3.18
CA GLU A 179 15.99 -14.56 2.47
C GLU A 179 16.51 -13.18 2.03
N TYR A 180 17.42 -12.58 2.81
CA TYR A 180 18.03 -11.28 2.49
C TYR A 180 18.94 -11.27 1.24
N TYR A 181 19.23 -12.44 0.64
CA TYR A 181 19.95 -12.53 -0.65
C TYR A 181 19.05 -12.84 -1.85
N GLU A 182 17.80 -13.27 -1.64
CA GLU A 182 16.97 -13.85 -2.72
C GLU A 182 16.75 -12.89 -3.90
N GLU A 183 16.42 -11.62 -3.64
CA GLU A 183 16.17 -10.63 -4.71
C GLU A 183 17.46 -10.19 -5.43
N VAL A 184 18.62 -10.25 -4.75
CA VAL A 184 19.94 -9.98 -5.37
C VAL A 184 20.32 -11.14 -6.30
N ASP A 185 20.16 -12.38 -5.85
CA ASP A 185 20.52 -13.57 -6.62
C ASP A 185 19.56 -13.83 -7.78
N ARG A 186 18.24 -13.69 -7.57
CA ARG A 186 17.23 -13.80 -8.62
C ARG A 186 17.50 -12.84 -9.80
N ARG A 187 18.01 -11.63 -9.51
CA ARG A 187 18.40 -10.65 -10.55
C ARG A 187 19.70 -10.99 -11.27
N ARG A 188 20.59 -11.79 -10.67
CA ARG A 188 21.82 -12.28 -11.32
C ARG A 188 21.54 -13.42 -12.28
N GLU A 189 20.71 -14.37 -11.85
CA GLU A 189 20.34 -15.55 -12.65
C GLU A 189 19.65 -15.17 -13.97
N MET A 190 19.00 -14.00 -14.03
CA MET A 190 18.40 -13.42 -15.24
C MET A 190 19.43 -12.78 -16.21
N ASN A 191 20.58 -13.44 -16.43
CA ASN A 191 21.66 -13.02 -17.35
C ASN A 191 22.25 -11.62 -17.08
N GLY A 192 22.38 -11.24 -15.81
CA GLY A 192 23.35 -10.23 -15.35
C GLY A 192 23.12 -8.77 -15.74
N VAL A 193 22.05 -8.40 -16.46
CA VAL A 193 21.72 -6.99 -16.71
C VAL A 193 21.03 -6.39 -15.47
N ILE A 194 21.83 -6.04 -14.47
CA ILE A 194 21.41 -5.06 -13.46
C ILE A 194 21.30 -3.72 -14.19
N VAL A 195 20.08 -3.37 -14.62
CA VAL A 195 19.80 -2.14 -15.36
C VAL A 195 20.03 -0.94 -14.43
N VAL A 196 21.24 -0.38 -14.48
CA VAL A 196 21.45 1.02 -14.10
C VAL A 196 20.56 1.84 -15.03
N PRO A 197 19.58 2.62 -14.53
CA PRO A 197 18.77 3.50 -15.37
C PRO A 197 19.69 4.43 -16.16
N SER A 198 19.35 4.74 -17.41
CA SER A 198 20.25 5.49 -18.32
C SER A 198 20.35 6.97 -17.95
N GLY A 199 21.09 7.24 -16.89
CA GLY A 199 21.49 8.54 -16.34
C GLY A 199 22.64 8.27 -15.37
N GLY A 200 23.79 8.90 -15.59
CA GLY A 200 24.97 8.72 -14.74
C GLY A 200 24.81 9.38 -13.37
N GLU A 201 25.78 9.11 -12.49
CA GLU A 201 25.74 9.35 -11.04
C GLU A 201 24.83 8.37 -10.30
N GLY A 202 25.23 7.98 -9.08
CA GLY A 202 24.53 6.98 -8.28
C GLY A 202 23.21 7.53 -7.74
N THR A 203 22.12 7.34 -8.48
CA THR A 203 20.83 8.00 -8.21
C THR A 203 20.35 7.79 -6.77
N LEU A 204 20.29 8.88 -6.00
CA LEU A 204 19.61 8.94 -4.71
C LEU A 204 18.19 8.38 -4.84
N LYS A 205 17.72 7.62 -3.84
CA LYS A 205 16.34 7.12 -3.82
C LYS A 205 15.35 8.27 -4.01
N PRO A 206 14.28 8.11 -4.83
CA PRO A 206 13.38 9.22 -5.13
C PRO A 206 12.74 9.77 -3.84
N ASP A 207 12.80 11.09 -3.65
CA ASP A 207 12.19 11.73 -2.47
C ASP A 207 10.67 11.50 -2.45
N TYR A 208 10.23 10.67 -1.51
CA TYR A 208 8.83 10.32 -1.21
C TYR A 208 8.30 11.05 0.04
N THR A 209 8.81 12.25 0.36
CA THR A 209 8.26 13.08 1.44
C THR A 209 6.83 13.51 1.09
N PHE A 210 5.86 13.12 1.92
CA PHE A 210 4.44 13.39 1.68
C PHE A 210 4.08 14.88 1.76
N GLY A 211 3.21 15.32 0.85
CA GLY A 211 2.90 16.72 0.59
C GLY A 211 3.10 17.07 -0.89
N HIS A 212 3.25 18.35 -1.21
CA HIS A 212 3.41 18.81 -2.61
C HIS A 212 4.63 18.19 -3.32
N ASN A 213 5.68 17.78 -2.58
CA ASN A 213 6.82 17.04 -3.13
C ASN A 213 6.40 15.75 -3.86
N MET A 214 5.27 15.13 -3.52
CA MET A 214 4.78 13.92 -4.20
C MET A 214 4.23 14.20 -5.60
N LEU A 215 3.82 15.43 -5.94
CA LEU A 215 3.17 15.74 -7.22
C LEU A 215 4.04 15.39 -8.43
N LYS A 216 5.37 15.50 -8.31
CA LYS A 216 6.33 15.07 -9.35
C LYS A 216 6.17 13.60 -9.75
N HIS A 217 5.76 12.73 -8.82
CA HIS A 217 5.54 11.31 -9.04
C HIS A 217 4.19 10.99 -9.69
N PHE A 218 3.26 11.94 -9.77
CA PHE A 218 1.92 11.76 -10.35
C PHE A 218 1.77 12.51 -11.69
N MET A 219 0.79 12.10 -12.48
CA MET A 219 0.44 12.72 -13.78
C MET A 219 -0.72 13.70 -13.63
N PHE A 220 -0.51 14.75 -12.82
CA PHE A 220 -1.40 15.92 -12.77
C PHE A 220 -0.86 17.02 -13.69
N ASP A 221 -1.77 17.80 -14.26
CA ASP A 221 -1.43 19.02 -15.00
C ASP A 221 -0.98 20.13 -14.04
N GLU A 222 -0.20 21.09 -14.54
CA GLU A 222 0.36 22.16 -13.70
C GLU A 222 -0.75 23.05 -13.13
N GLY A 223 -0.72 23.25 -11.80
CA GLY A 223 -1.73 24.02 -11.07
C GLY A 223 -3.06 23.30 -10.82
N TYR A 224 -3.26 22.05 -11.29
CA TYR A 224 -4.50 21.30 -11.03
C TYR A 224 -4.57 20.77 -9.59
N ILE A 225 -5.66 21.06 -8.89
CA ILE A 225 -5.87 20.68 -7.49
C ILE A 225 -6.96 19.60 -7.40
N ASN A 226 -6.54 18.34 -7.34
CA ASN A 226 -7.45 17.21 -7.16
C ASN A 226 -7.85 17.02 -5.69
N LEU A 227 -9.03 17.54 -5.31
CA LEU A 227 -9.69 17.28 -4.02
C LEU A 227 -10.70 16.12 -4.11
N ASN A 228 -10.80 15.44 -5.25
CA ASN A 228 -11.76 14.35 -5.51
C ASN A 228 -11.08 13.08 -6.05
N HIS A 229 -9.97 12.68 -5.41
CA HIS A 229 -9.29 11.42 -5.71
C HIS A 229 -10.23 10.21 -5.55
N GLY A 230 -11.20 10.27 -4.62
CA GLY A 230 -12.18 9.22 -4.36
C GLY A 230 -13.12 8.89 -5.52
N SER A 231 -13.34 9.78 -6.50
CA SER A 231 -14.19 9.47 -7.66
C SER A 231 -13.50 8.56 -8.69
N TYR A 232 -12.28 8.89 -9.11
CA TYR A 232 -11.64 8.27 -10.29
C TYR A 232 -10.18 7.81 -10.06
N GLY A 233 -9.65 8.02 -8.86
CA GLY A 233 -8.25 7.80 -8.52
C GLY A 233 -7.27 8.62 -9.36
N SER A 234 -5.98 8.39 -9.12
CA SER A 234 -4.88 8.96 -9.87
C SER A 234 -3.66 8.04 -9.68
N LEU A 235 -2.98 7.70 -10.77
CA LEU A 235 -1.83 6.80 -10.72
C LEU A 235 -0.48 7.57 -10.76
N PRO A 236 0.54 7.08 -10.04
CA PRO A 236 1.93 7.49 -10.23
C PRO A 236 2.46 7.17 -11.63
N ARG A 237 3.44 7.95 -12.10
CA ARG A 237 4.13 7.75 -13.39
C ARG A 237 4.69 6.33 -13.54
N VAL A 238 5.33 5.81 -12.48
CA VAL A 238 5.88 4.44 -12.48
C VAL A 238 4.83 3.32 -12.63
N VAL A 239 3.54 3.60 -12.42
CA VAL A 239 2.42 2.68 -12.66
C VAL A 239 1.87 2.81 -14.08
N PHE A 240 2.11 3.95 -14.74
CA PHE A 240 1.77 4.21 -16.15
C PHE A 240 2.85 3.68 -17.11
N ASP A 241 4.13 3.90 -16.78
CA ASP A 241 5.27 3.60 -17.66
C ASP A 241 5.61 2.10 -17.75
N LYS A 242 5.21 1.31 -16.75
CA LYS A 242 5.50 -0.13 -16.67
C LYS A 242 4.42 -0.99 -17.32
N SER A 243 4.85 -2.01 -18.04
CA SER A 243 3.98 -3.05 -18.60
C SER A 243 4.58 -4.45 -18.42
N VAL A 244 3.73 -5.47 -18.50
CA VAL A 244 4.05 -6.92 -18.51
C VAL A 244 4.69 -7.45 -17.21
N GLU A 245 3.85 -7.97 -16.30
CA GLU A 245 4.27 -8.98 -15.31
C GLU A 245 3.10 -9.93 -14.94
N LEU A 246 3.37 -11.23 -14.85
CA LEU A 246 2.36 -12.30 -14.73
C LEU A 246 2.26 -12.87 -13.30
N ASN A 247 1.86 -12.06 -12.31
CA ASN A 247 1.47 -12.61 -10.99
C ASN A 247 0.49 -11.74 -10.15
N VAL A 248 -0.40 -10.97 -10.81
CA VAL A 248 -1.24 -9.97 -10.14
C VAL A 248 -2.13 -10.57 -9.04
N ARG A 249 -2.87 -11.65 -9.35
CA ARG A 249 -3.83 -12.27 -8.41
C ARG A 249 -3.17 -12.70 -7.11
N SER A 250 -1.99 -13.33 -7.16
CA SER A 250 -1.28 -13.78 -5.95
C SER A 250 -0.78 -12.62 -5.09
N ARG A 251 -0.26 -11.55 -5.71
CA ARG A 251 0.18 -10.33 -5.01
C ARG A 251 -1.01 -9.59 -4.37
N LEU A 252 -2.14 -9.56 -5.04
CA LEU A 252 -3.40 -8.95 -4.58
C LEU A 252 -4.07 -9.78 -3.45
N ALA A 253 -4.05 -11.10 -3.55
CA ALA A 253 -4.56 -12.01 -2.51
C ALA A 253 -3.68 -11.98 -1.24
N LYS A 254 -2.35 -11.94 -1.39
CA LYS A 254 -1.42 -11.69 -0.26
C LYS A 254 -1.71 -10.35 0.43
N PHE A 255 -2.02 -9.30 -0.34
CA PHE A 255 -2.34 -7.98 0.19
C PHE A 255 -3.69 -7.94 0.93
N LEU A 256 -4.68 -8.70 0.48
CA LEU A 256 -6.03 -8.78 1.08
C LEU A 256 -6.18 -9.85 2.17
N ASN A 257 -5.11 -10.61 2.44
CA ASN A 257 -5.10 -11.82 3.26
C ASN A 257 -6.22 -12.82 2.88
N CYS A 258 -6.17 -13.38 1.67
CA CYS A 258 -7.08 -14.44 1.21
C CYS A 258 -6.39 -15.49 0.31
N ASP A 259 -7.08 -16.60 0.03
CA ASP A 259 -6.63 -17.62 -0.93
C ASP A 259 -6.69 -17.05 -2.36
N VAL A 260 -5.65 -17.29 -3.16
CA VAL A 260 -5.52 -16.71 -4.51
C VAL A 260 -6.71 -17.04 -5.42
N ASP A 261 -7.33 -18.20 -5.25
CA ASP A 261 -8.50 -18.62 -6.03
C ASP A 261 -9.83 -18.13 -5.46
N GLU A 262 -9.81 -17.37 -4.35
CA GLU A 262 -10.93 -16.52 -3.94
C GLU A 262 -10.89 -15.16 -4.65
N CYS A 263 -9.75 -14.77 -5.25
CA CYS A 263 -9.50 -13.45 -5.80
C CYS A 263 -9.44 -13.45 -7.34
N VAL A 264 -10.36 -12.73 -8.00
CA VAL A 264 -10.38 -12.46 -9.44
C VAL A 264 -10.48 -10.95 -9.72
N ILE A 265 -10.36 -10.54 -10.99
CA ILE A 265 -10.25 -9.11 -11.38
C ILE A 265 -11.34 -8.75 -12.40
N THR A 266 -11.93 -7.57 -12.27
CA THR A 266 -12.93 -7.00 -13.20
C THR A 266 -12.63 -5.54 -13.52
N ASN A 267 -13.39 -4.94 -14.44
CA ASN A 267 -13.15 -3.56 -14.90
C ASN A 267 -13.47 -2.48 -13.84
N ASN A 268 -14.39 -2.73 -12.92
CA ASN A 268 -14.81 -1.81 -11.85
C ASN A 268 -15.78 -2.50 -10.87
N THR A 269 -16.04 -1.87 -9.71
CA THR A 269 -16.95 -2.44 -8.71
C THR A 269 -18.38 -2.61 -9.21
N THR A 270 -18.92 -1.68 -10.02
CA THR A 270 -20.27 -1.81 -10.60
C THR A 270 -20.40 -3.10 -11.43
N HIS A 271 -19.40 -3.42 -12.25
CA HIS A 271 -19.31 -4.67 -13.00
C HIS A 271 -19.20 -5.89 -12.08
N GLY A 272 -18.36 -5.83 -11.03
CA GLY A 272 -18.18 -6.94 -10.08
C GLY A 272 -19.47 -7.25 -9.30
N VAL A 273 -20.11 -6.23 -8.71
CA VAL A 273 -21.39 -6.33 -8.00
C VAL A 273 -22.48 -6.89 -8.92
N HIS A 274 -22.61 -6.36 -10.15
CA HIS A 274 -23.54 -6.91 -11.13
C HIS A 274 -23.23 -8.38 -11.46
N THR A 275 -21.95 -8.75 -11.63
CA THR A 275 -21.56 -10.14 -11.92
C THR A 275 -21.97 -11.08 -10.79
N ILE A 276 -21.77 -10.71 -9.52
CA ILE A 276 -22.21 -11.52 -8.38
C ILE A 276 -23.75 -11.67 -8.37
N LEU A 277 -24.49 -10.56 -8.46
CA LEU A 277 -25.95 -10.57 -8.39
C LEU A 277 -26.61 -11.28 -9.59
N ASN A 278 -26.00 -11.24 -10.77
CA ASN A 278 -26.43 -11.97 -11.97
C ASN A 278 -26.23 -13.49 -11.88
N ASN A 279 -25.40 -13.97 -10.94
CA ASN A 279 -25.12 -15.40 -10.78
C ASN A 279 -26.02 -16.10 -9.75
N PHE A 280 -26.76 -15.37 -8.93
CA PHE A 280 -27.78 -15.95 -8.06
C PHE A 280 -28.96 -16.50 -8.89
N HIS A 281 -29.39 -17.73 -8.57
CA HIS A 281 -30.62 -18.29 -9.11
C HIS A 281 -31.83 -17.81 -8.29
N TRP A 282 -32.17 -16.53 -8.51
CA TRP A 282 -33.30 -15.85 -7.87
C TRP A 282 -34.61 -16.60 -8.05
N LYS A 283 -35.51 -16.42 -7.09
CA LYS A 283 -36.90 -16.88 -7.08
C LYS A 283 -37.82 -15.76 -6.60
N LYS A 284 -39.12 -15.88 -6.91
CA LYS A 284 -40.13 -15.02 -6.30
C LYS A 284 -40.18 -15.26 -4.79
N GLY A 285 -39.96 -14.20 -4.00
CA GLY A 285 -39.88 -14.27 -2.54
C GLY A 285 -38.46 -14.25 -1.98
N ASP A 286 -37.44 -14.38 -2.83
CA ASP A 286 -36.06 -14.03 -2.47
C ASP A 286 -35.96 -12.51 -2.26
N VAL A 287 -34.98 -12.06 -1.48
CA VAL A 287 -34.85 -10.65 -1.05
C VAL A 287 -33.45 -10.08 -1.31
N LEU A 288 -33.42 -8.92 -1.94
CA LEU A 288 -32.29 -8.00 -2.03
C LEU A 288 -32.44 -6.91 -0.96
N LEU A 289 -31.41 -6.68 -0.17
CA LEU A 289 -31.40 -5.66 0.88
C LEU A 289 -30.25 -4.68 0.65
N SER A 290 -30.50 -3.37 0.70
CA SER A 290 -29.44 -2.35 0.65
C SER A 290 -29.77 -1.13 1.51
N PHE A 291 -28.76 -0.32 1.84
CA PHE A 291 -29.00 1.00 2.44
C PHE A 291 -29.37 2.04 1.36
N SER A 292 -30.13 3.06 1.74
CA SER A 292 -30.55 4.15 0.85
C SER A 292 -29.40 5.04 0.35
N THR A 293 -28.22 4.91 0.95
CA THR A 293 -26.99 5.63 0.60
C THR A 293 -26.04 4.82 -0.28
N THR A 294 -26.41 3.59 -0.67
CA THR A 294 -25.56 2.76 -1.54
C THR A 294 -25.33 3.42 -2.90
N TYR A 295 -24.19 3.14 -3.54
CA TYR A 295 -23.80 3.84 -4.77
C TYR A 295 -24.89 3.76 -5.85
N GLY A 296 -25.19 4.88 -6.52
CA GLY A 296 -26.36 5.00 -7.40
C GLY A 296 -26.45 3.94 -8.50
N ALA A 297 -25.32 3.48 -9.05
CA ALA A 297 -25.33 2.40 -10.03
C ALA A 297 -25.64 1.02 -9.40
N VAL A 298 -25.23 0.79 -8.14
CA VAL A 298 -25.56 -0.43 -7.38
C VAL A 298 -27.02 -0.44 -6.97
N LEU A 299 -27.57 0.71 -6.55
CA LEU A 299 -29.01 0.87 -6.34
C LEU A 299 -29.80 0.50 -7.62
N LYS A 300 -29.35 0.97 -8.79
CA LYS A 300 -29.97 0.60 -10.08
C LYS A 300 -29.75 -0.86 -10.51
N ILE A 301 -28.72 -1.53 -10.02
CA ILE A 301 -28.57 -2.99 -10.18
C ILE A 301 -29.59 -3.73 -9.31
N CYS A 302 -29.81 -3.31 -8.06
CA CYS A 302 -30.84 -3.89 -7.19
C CYS A 302 -32.25 -3.70 -7.76
N GLU A 303 -32.59 -2.48 -8.22
CA GLU A 303 -33.85 -2.19 -8.92
C GLU A 303 -34.00 -3.06 -10.18
N PHE A 304 -32.96 -3.19 -11.02
CA PHE A 304 -32.99 -4.01 -12.24
C PHE A 304 -33.30 -5.49 -11.94
N PHE A 305 -32.74 -6.06 -10.87
CA PHE A 305 -33.09 -7.43 -10.47
C PHE A 305 -34.49 -7.55 -9.90
N ALA A 306 -34.99 -6.54 -9.18
CA ALA A 306 -36.37 -6.53 -8.69
C ALA A 306 -37.41 -6.39 -9.82
N ASP A 307 -37.10 -5.62 -10.86
CA ASP A 307 -37.95 -5.45 -12.07
C ASP A 307 -37.87 -6.66 -13.02
N THR A 308 -36.78 -7.42 -12.99
CA THR A 308 -36.56 -8.58 -13.89
C THR A 308 -37.13 -9.87 -13.31
N PRO A 309 -37.93 -10.65 -14.07
CA PRO A 309 -38.40 -11.97 -13.63
C PRO A 309 -37.26 -12.89 -13.18
N PRO A 310 -37.36 -13.55 -12.00
CA PRO A 310 -38.59 -13.82 -11.26
C PRO A 310 -38.97 -12.81 -10.16
N ASN A 311 -38.42 -11.59 -10.20
CA ASN A 311 -38.78 -10.47 -9.32
C ASN A 311 -38.54 -10.77 -7.82
N PRO A 312 -37.29 -10.94 -7.37
CA PRO A 312 -36.93 -10.81 -5.96
C PRO A 312 -37.35 -9.44 -5.41
N GLU A 313 -37.70 -9.38 -4.12
CA GLU A 313 -38.09 -8.12 -3.47
C GLU A 313 -36.85 -7.29 -3.13
N HIS A 314 -36.78 -6.02 -3.55
CA HIS A 314 -35.74 -5.10 -3.12
C HIS A 314 -36.22 -4.22 -1.96
N ILE A 315 -35.58 -4.39 -0.80
CA ILE A 315 -35.83 -3.63 0.42
C ILE A 315 -34.71 -2.61 0.61
N THR A 316 -35.07 -1.34 0.77
CA THR A 316 -34.12 -0.25 1.06
C THR A 316 -34.25 0.19 2.52
N ILE A 317 -33.15 0.15 3.26
CA ILE A 317 -33.04 0.65 4.63
C ILE A 317 -32.64 2.14 4.58
N PRO A 318 -33.45 3.07 5.14
CA PRO A 318 -33.11 4.48 5.13
C PRO A 318 -31.97 4.81 6.10
N LEU A 319 -30.91 5.46 5.62
CA LEU A 319 -29.86 6.08 6.44
C LEU A 319 -29.80 7.59 6.21
N THR A 320 -29.73 8.33 7.31
CA THR A 320 -29.54 9.80 7.33
C THR A 320 -28.32 10.11 8.20
N PHE A 321 -27.29 10.71 7.62
CA PHE A 321 -26.05 11.04 8.32
C PHE A 321 -26.07 12.45 8.94
N PRO A 322 -25.31 12.69 10.04
CA PRO A 322 -24.48 11.73 10.78
C PRO A 322 -25.33 10.79 11.65
N VAL A 323 -24.97 9.50 11.63
CA VAL A 323 -25.56 8.43 12.46
C VAL A 323 -24.44 7.51 12.93
N SER A 324 -24.52 7.02 14.16
CA SER A 324 -23.48 6.16 14.75
C SER A 324 -23.52 4.73 14.21
N HIS A 325 -22.36 4.07 14.22
CA HIS A 325 -22.21 2.66 13.83
C HIS A 325 -23.16 1.76 14.62
N LYS A 326 -23.32 1.99 15.92
CA LYS A 326 -24.31 1.28 16.75
C LYS A 326 -25.73 1.36 16.16
N ASN A 327 -26.19 2.56 15.79
CA ASN A 327 -27.56 2.75 15.32
C ASN A 327 -27.76 2.13 13.92
N ILE A 328 -26.74 2.14 13.06
CA ILE A 328 -26.75 1.43 11.76
C ILE A 328 -26.92 -0.09 11.99
N LEU A 329 -26.19 -0.65 12.96
CA LEU A 329 -26.26 -2.08 13.30
C LEU A 329 -27.62 -2.48 13.91
N ASP A 330 -28.19 -1.64 14.77
CA ASP A 330 -29.50 -1.87 15.38
C ASP A 330 -30.63 -1.83 14.33
N GLU A 331 -30.66 -0.83 13.45
CA GLU A 331 -31.63 -0.72 12.35
C GLU A 331 -31.50 -1.91 11.39
N PHE A 332 -30.27 -2.30 11.02
CA PHE A 332 -30.04 -3.47 10.17
C PHE A 332 -30.53 -4.77 10.80
N ARG A 333 -30.26 -5.01 12.10
CA ARG A 333 -30.81 -6.15 12.83
C ARG A 333 -32.33 -6.09 13.00
N GLN A 334 -32.94 -4.90 13.07
CA GLN A 334 -34.39 -4.78 13.08
C GLN A 334 -34.96 -5.18 11.71
N LYS A 335 -34.45 -4.60 10.63
CA LYS A 335 -34.95 -4.87 9.27
C LYS A 335 -34.80 -6.32 8.85
N LEU A 336 -33.71 -7.00 9.24
CA LEU A 336 -33.55 -8.44 8.99
C LEU A 336 -34.61 -9.32 9.69
N LYS A 337 -35.16 -8.89 10.82
CA LYS A 337 -36.24 -9.58 11.57
C LYS A 337 -37.64 -9.29 11.02
N GLU A 338 -37.81 -8.18 10.30
CA GLU A 338 -39.05 -7.85 9.61
C GLU A 338 -39.25 -8.67 8.32
N ILE A 339 -38.17 -9.21 7.72
CA ILE A 339 -38.21 -10.04 6.51
C ILE A 339 -38.80 -11.43 6.80
N PRO A 340 -39.92 -11.84 6.18
CA PRO A 340 -40.49 -13.17 6.34
C PRO A 340 -39.56 -14.27 5.80
N ARG A 341 -39.08 -15.13 6.69
CA ARG A 341 -38.23 -16.29 6.34
C ARG A 341 -39.05 -17.50 5.91
N HIS A 342 -38.62 -18.16 4.82
CA HIS A 342 -39.17 -19.43 4.37
C HIS A 342 -38.07 -20.37 3.83
N ASP A 343 -38.38 -21.66 3.71
CA ASP A 343 -37.40 -22.66 3.29
C ASP A 343 -36.93 -22.45 1.84
N GLY A 344 -35.62 -22.61 1.62
CA GLY A 344 -34.98 -22.39 0.32
C GLY A 344 -34.98 -20.94 -0.20
N GLN A 345 -35.33 -19.93 0.62
CA GLN A 345 -35.27 -18.51 0.27
C GLN A 345 -33.83 -18.01 0.18
N THR A 346 -33.52 -17.21 -0.84
CA THR A 346 -32.27 -16.45 -0.94
C THR A 346 -32.47 -15.06 -0.31
N VAL A 347 -31.58 -14.64 0.58
CA VAL A 347 -31.50 -13.24 1.06
C VAL A 347 -30.07 -12.75 0.89
N VAL A 348 -29.89 -11.61 0.22
CA VAL A 348 -28.57 -11.00 -0.04
C VAL A 348 -28.59 -9.55 0.41
N ALA A 349 -27.65 -9.18 1.29
CA ALA A 349 -27.44 -7.81 1.73
C ALA A 349 -26.26 -7.19 0.97
N VAL A 350 -26.54 -6.12 0.23
CA VAL A 350 -25.56 -5.28 -0.45
C VAL A 350 -25.18 -4.13 0.48
N ILE A 351 -23.93 -4.13 0.94
CA ILE A 351 -23.43 -3.27 2.03
C ILE A 351 -22.18 -2.54 1.56
N ASP A 352 -22.22 -1.21 1.53
CA ASP A 352 -21.03 -0.39 1.28
C ASP A 352 -20.02 -0.53 2.44
N ALA A 353 -18.74 -0.75 2.14
CA ALA A 353 -17.69 -0.65 3.15
C ALA A 353 -17.44 0.82 3.54
N LEU A 354 -17.38 1.69 2.52
CA LEU A 354 -17.51 3.14 2.67
C LEU A 354 -18.47 3.66 1.60
N VAL A 355 -19.45 4.45 2.03
CA VAL A 355 -20.43 5.12 1.18
C VAL A 355 -19.74 6.14 0.27
N SER A 356 -20.25 6.32 -0.95
CA SER A 356 -19.67 7.26 -1.94
C SER A 356 -20.13 8.72 -1.76
N ASN A 357 -21.38 8.96 -1.35
CA ASN A 357 -21.87 10.30 -0.98
C ASN A 357 -22.99 10.16 0.08
N PRO A 358 -22.80 10.66 1.32
CA PRO A 358 -21.58 11.28 1.84
C PRO A 358 -20.43 10.26 1.94
N GLY A 359 -19.18 10.70 1.83
CA GLY A 359 -18.01 9.84 1.92
C GLY A 359 -17.76 9.39 3.36
N VAL A 360 -18.30 8.24 3.78
CA VAL A 360 -18.25 7.78 5.19
C VAL A 360 -18.06 6.27 5.34
N LEU A 361 -17.36 5.85 6.40
CA LEU A 361 -17.18 4.45 6.81
C LEU A 361 -18.46 3.86 7.43
N LEU A 362 -18.85 2.66 7.00
CA LEU A 362 -19.88 1.86 7.66
C LEU A 362 -19.24 0.77 8.54
N PRO A 363 -19.95 0.25 9.57
CA PRO A 363 -19.51 -0.91 10.36
C PRO A 363 -19.67 -2.23 9.56
N TRP A 364 -19.03 -2.30 8.40
CA TRP A 364 -19.29 -3.33 7.38
C TRP A 364 -18.84 -4.73 7.82
N GLU A 365 -17.80 -4.85 8.65
CA GLU A 365 -17.37 -6.13 9.24
C GLU A 365 -18.41 -6.65 10.25
N GLN A 366 -18.97 -5.77 11.07
CA GLN A 366 -20.02 -6.09 12.02
C GLN A 366 -21.34 -6.42 11.27
N LEU A 367 -21.66 -5.70 10.19
CA LEU A 367 -22.79 -6.02 9.29
C LEU A 367 -22.60 -7.38 8.58
N THR A 368 -21.37 -7.68 8.12
CA THR A 368 -20.99 -8.99 7.56
C THR A 368 -21.22 -10.11 8.56
N ARG A 369 -20.79 -9.90 9.81
CA ARG A 369 -21.04 -10.84 10.92
C ARG A 369 -22.54 -11.00 11.20
N ILE A 370 -23.33 -9.93 11.17
CA ILE A 370 -24.79 -10.02 11.32
C ILE A 370 -25.39 -10.87 10.19
N CYS A 371 -24.98 -10.66 8.93
CA CYS A 371 -25.47 -11.46 7.81
C CYS A 371 -25.23 -12.96 8.05
N LYS A 372 -24.01 -13.31 8.50
CA LYS A 372 -23.64 -14.69 8.85
C LYS A 372 -24.39 -15.26 10.06
N GLU A 373 -24.74 -14.43 11.04
CA GLU A 373 -25.58 -14.82 12.19
C GLU A 373 -27.05 -15.06 11.79
N GLU A 374 -27.57 -14.32 10.79
CA GLU A 374 -28.98 -14.32 10.38
C GLU A 374 -29.26 -15.13 9.08
N GLY A 375 -28.27 -15.86 8.56
CA GLY A 375 -28.39 -16.70 7.36
C GLY A 375 -28.49 -15.94 6.03
N VAL A 376 -27.92 -14.74 5.94
CA VAL A 376 -27.95 -13.82 4.80
C VAL A 376 -26.58 -13.81 4.10
N TYR A 377 -26.56 -13.74 2.77
CA TYR A 377 -25.32 -13.52 2.03
C TYR A 377 -24.88 -12.05 2.11
N SER A 378 -23.62 -11.81 2.46
CA SER A 378 -23.00 -10.48 2.46
C SER A 378 -22.28 -10.18 1.14
N LEU A 379 -22.82 -9.24 0.34
CA LEU A 379 -22.12 -8.65 -0.81
C LEU A 379 -21.62 -7.26 -0.45
N ILE A 380 -20.32 -7.14 -0.22
CA ILE A 380 -19.72 -5.89 0.20
C ILE A 380 -19.29 -5.05 -1.02
N ASP A 381 -19.93 -3.89 -1.21
CA ASP A 381 -19.39 -2.84 -2.08
C ASP A 381 -18.22 -2.17 -1.36
N GLY A 382 -17.04 -2.73 -1.59
CA GLY A 382 -15.77 -2.19 -1.15
C GLY A 382 -15.23 -1.09 -2.06
N ALA A 383 -16.01 -0.44 -2.94
CA ALA A 383 -15.50 0.45 -4.01
C ALA A 383 -14.44 1.47 -3.54
N HIS A 384 -14.58 1.98 -2.33
CA HIS A 384 -13.67 2.97 -1.72
C HIS A 384 -12.68 2.38 -0.69
N ALA A 385 -12.67 1.06 -0.45
CA ALA A 385 -11.95 0.43 0.65
C ALA A 385 -10.46 0.14 0.38
N ILE A 386 -10.13 -0.54 -0.73
CA ILE A 386 -8.77 -1.06 -0.96
C ILE A 386 -7.74 0.07 -1.13
N GLY A 387 -6.78 0.15 -0.20
CA GLY A 387 -5.79 1.23 -0.13
C GLY A 387 -6.24 2.50 0.61
N GLN A 388 -7.41 2.48 1.28
CA GLN A 388 -7.87 3.55 2.20
C GLN A 388 -8.13 3.04 3.62
N ILE A 389 -8.59 1.80 3.80
CA ILE A 389 -8.70 1.14 5.12
C ILE A 389 -7.83 -0.13 5.17
N PRO A 390 -7.41 -0.57 6.37
CA PRO A 390 -6.93 -1.93 6.56
C PRO A 390 -7.98 -2.95 6.09
N LEU A 391 -7.54 -4.03 5.46
CA LEU A 391 -8.39 -5.12 4.98
C LEU A 391 -7.75 -6.46 5.30
N ASP A 392 -8.50 -7.33 5.96
CA ASP A 392 -8.22 -8.75 6.10
C ASP A 392 -9.49 -9.52 5.75
N LEU A 393 -9.51 -10.15 4.56
CA LEU A 393 -10.68 -10.87 4.06
C LEU A 393 -10.82 -12.26 4.69
N SER A 394 -9.77 -12.83 5.29
CA SER A 394 -9.85 -14.05 6.10
C SER A 394 -10.57 -13.80 7.45
N LEU A 395 -10.32 -12.63 8.05
CA LEU A 395 -10.87 -12.21 9.34
C LEU A 395 -12.30 -11.69 9.22
N SER A 396 -12.51 -10.69 8.35
CA SER A 396 -13.85 -10.12 8.08
C SER A 396 -14.78 -11.13 7.41
N ASN A 397 -14.22 -12.00 6.57
CA ASN A 397 -14.84 -13.22 6.03
C ASN A 397 -16.22 -13.03 5.35
N PRO A 398 -16.42 -11.98 4.51
CA PRO A 398 -17.67 -11.78 3.78
C PRO A 398 -17.91 -12.91 2.78
N ASP A 399 -19.14 -13.01 2.27
CA ASP A 399 -19.48 -13.97 1.23
C ASP A 399 -18.92 -13.55 -0.12
N PHE A 400 -18.98 -12.25 -0.40
CA PHE A 400 -18.45 -11.58 -1.58
C PHE A 400 -17.97 -10.17 -1.21
N PHE A 401 -16.88 -9.68 -1.81
CA PHE A 401 -16.36 -8.33 -1.60
C PHE A 401 -15.78 -7.78 -2.90
N VAL A 402 -16.09 -6.53 -3.27
CA VAL A 402 -15.69 -5.97 -4.57
C VAL A 402 -15.12 -4.55 -4.42
N SER A 403 -13.89 -4.28 -4.87
CA SER A 403 -13.20 -3.01 -4.59
C SER A 403 -12.37 -2.45 -5.76
N ASN A 404 -12.42 -1.14 -5.99
CA ASN A 404 -11.71 -0.50 -7.10
C ASN A 404 -10.23 -0.25 -6.76
N CYS A 405 -9.34 -1.11 -7.23
CA CYS A 405 -7.90 -0.90 -7.20
C CYS A 405 -7.48 0.43 -7.87
N HIS A 406 -8.25 0.89 -8.85
CA HIS A 406 -7.98 2.15 -9.54
C HIS A 406 -8.41 3.43 -8.80
N LYS A 407 -8.99 3.32 -7.61
CA LYS A 407 -9.20 4.47 -6.70
C LYS A 407 -7.98 4.61 -5.80
N TRP A 408 -8.09 4.19 -4.53
CA TRP A 408 -7.09 4.48 -3.50
C TRP A 408 -5.82 3.65 -3.61
N LEU A 409 -5.87 2.44 -4.19
CA LEU A 409 -4.68 1.61 -4.43
C LEU A 409 -3.82 2.10 -5.61
N TYR A 410 -4.18 3.20 -6.27
CA TYR A 410 -3.42 3.86 -7.35
C TYR A 410 -3.22 3.05 -8.65
N ALA A 411 -3.98 1.99 -8.90
CA ALA A 411 -3.90 1.26 -10.18
C ALA A 411 -4.43 2.09 -11.36
N LYS A 412 -4.06 1.71 -12.60
CA LYS A 412 -4.62 2.31 -13.82
C LYS A 412 -6.14 2.08 -13.87
N ARG A 413 -6.90 3.11 -14.29
CA ARG A 413 -8.37 3.07 -14.42
C ARG A 413 -8.84 1.90 -15.28
N GLY A 414 -9.93 1.27 -14.84
CA GLY A 414 -10.45 0.03 -15.44
C GLY A 414 -10.03 -1.24 -14.69
N ALA A 415 -9.76 -1.17 -13.38
CA ALA A 415 -9.36 -2.32 -12.57
C ALA A 415 -10.02 -2.34 -11.17
N ALA A 416 -10.61 -3.49 -10.80
CA ALA A 416 -11.20 -3.78 -9.50
C ALA A 416 -11.00 -5.25 -9.11
N VAL A 417 -10.86 -5.53 -7.82
CA VAL A 417 -10.86 -6.89 -7.27
C VAL A 417 -12.30 -7.36 -7.04
N VAL A 418 -12.54 -8.64 -7.30
CA VAL A 418 -13.69 -9.40 -6.80
C VAL A 418 -13.15 -10.54 -5.95
N TYR A 419 -13.51 -10.55 -4.67
CA TYR A 419 -13.31 -11.66 -3.75
C TYR A 419 -14.60 -12.46 -3.60
N VAL A 420 -14.49 -13.78 -3.66
CA VAL A 420 -15.57 -14.75 -3.45
C VAL A 420 -15.07 -15.81 -2.50
N ALA A 421 -15.64 -15.86 -1.29
CA ALA A 421 -15.22 -16.83 -0.28
C ALA A 421 -15.37 -18.28 -0.81
N LYS A 422 -14.43 -19.16 -0.47
CA LYS A 422 -14.31 -20.53 -0.99
C LYS A 422 -15.60 -21.34 -0.92
N ARG A 423 -16.42 -21.10 0.13
CA ARG A 423 -17.76 -21.67 0.33
C ARG A 423 -18.79 -21.32 -0.75
N ASN A 424 -18.62 -20.18 -1.43
CA ASN A 424 -19.59 -19.58 -2.35
C ASN A 424 -19.15 -19.60 -3.82
N ARG A 425 -17.97 -20.15 -4.16
CA ARG A 425 -17.48 -20.22 -5.55
C ARG A 425 -18.50 -20.87 -6.51
N GLY A 426 -19.24 -21.88 -6.04
CA GLY A 426 -20.33 -22.54 -6.79
C GLY A 426 -21.59 -21.69 -7.04
N VAL A 427 -21.68 -20.47 -6.51
CA VAL A 427 -22.66 -19.44 -6.92
C VAL A 427 -22.20 -18.81 -8.24
N VAL A 428 -20.93 -18.44 -8.36
CA VAL A 428 -20.37 -17.71 -9.51
C VAL A 428 -20.01 -18.67 -10.64
N ARG A 429 -20.97 -18.90 -11.53
CA ARG A 429 -20.95 -19.90 -12.61
C ARG A 429 -20.63 -19.32 -13.99
N SER A 430 -20.69 -18.00 -14.13
CA SER A 430 -20.34 -17.26 -15.35
C SER A 430 -19.71 -15.93 -14.99
N SER A 431 -18.73 -15.49 -15.78
CA SER A 431 -18.36 -14.07 -15.88
C SER A 431 -19.51 -13.22 -16.44
N PHE A 432 -19.36 -11.90 -16.37
CA PHE A 432 -20.15 -10.97 -17.18
C PHE A 432 -19.23 -10.22 -18.17
N PRO A 433 -19.49 -10.25 -19.50
CA PRO A 433 -20.39 -11.18 -20.18
C PRO A 433 -19.89 -12.65 -20.04
N THR A 434 -20.75 -13.61 -20.35
CA THR A 434 -20.39 -15.02 -20.48
C THR A 434 -19.36 -15.22 -21.59
N SER A 435 -18.33 -16.03 -21.35
CA SER A 435 -17.17 -16.17 -22.25
C SER A 435 -16.69 -17.63 -22.39
N HIS A 436 -15.55 -17.86 -23.04
CA HIS A 436 -15.05 -19.18 -23.47
C HIS A 436 -14.91 -20.23 -22.35
N ALA A 437 -14.67 -19.82 -21.11
CA ALA A 437 -14.55 -20.73 -19.96
C ALA A 437 -15.90 -21.15 -19.35
N TYR A 438 -17.03 -20.64 -19.86
CA TYR A 438 -18.35 -21.03 -19.34
C TYR A 438 -18.63 -22.52 -19.54
N ILE A 439 -18.99 -23.19 -18.45
CA ILE A 439 -19.34 -24.60 -18.43
C ILE A 439 -20.86 -24.75 -18.25
N SER A 440 -21.51 -25.39 -19.21
CA SER A 440 -22.95 -25.66 -19.12
C SER A 440 -23.26 -26.62 -17.96
N LEU A 441 -24.28 -26.30 -17.17
CA LEU A 441 -24.79 -27.12 -16.08
C LEU A 441 -25.13 -28.58 -16.51
N LYS A 442 -25.44 -28.79 -17.80
CA LYS A 442 -25.70 -30.12 -18.38
C LYS A 442 -24.47 -31.02 -18.47
N SER A 443 -23.26 -30.50 -18.24
CA SER A 443 -22.00 -31.24 -18.35
C SER A 443 -21.64 -32.07 -17.12
N GLY A 444 -22.26 -31.80 -15.96
CA GLY A 444 -21.90 -32.43 -14.68
C GLY A 444 -20.50 -32.05 -14.16
N LYS A 445 -19.87 -31.01 -14.70
CA LYS A 445 -18.60 -30.47 -14.22
C LYS A 445 -18.83 -29.21 -13.41
N GLU A 446 -18.10 -29.06 -12.31
CA GLU A 446 -18.01 -27.79 -11.58
C GLU A 446 -17.31 -26.72 -12.44
N PRO A 447 -17.76 -25.45 -12.38
CA PRO A 447 -17.08 -24.35 -13.04
C PRO A 447 -15.81 -23.98 -12.27
N ASP A 448 -14.69 -23.84 -12.97
CA ASP A 448 -13.56 -23.09 -12.44
C ASP A 448 -13.91 -21.61 -12.47
N MET A 449 -14.04 -21.00 -11.28
CA MET A 449 -14.32 -19.58 -11.11
C MET A 449 -13.19 -18.72 -11.67
N VAL A 450 -11.93 -19.13 -11.52
CA VAL A 450 -10.77 -18.36 -12.00
C VAL A 450 -10.82 -18.24 -13.51
N ALA A 451 -10.97 -19.38 -14.19
CA ALA A 451 -11.04 -19.45 -15.65
C ALA A 451 -12.19 -18.60 -16.24
N GLN A 452 -13.30 -18.38 -15.52
CA GLN A 452 -14.37 -17.48 -15.97
C GLN A 452 -13.84 -16.06 -16.23
N PHE A 453 -12.96 -15.54 -15.36
CA PHE A 453 -12.50 -14.15 -15.39
C PHE A 453 -11.19 -13.92 -16.14
N ASP A 454 -10.40 -14.97 -16.41
CA ASP A 454 -9.13 -14.85 -17.16
C ASP A 454 -9.32 -14.29 -18.59
N TRP A 455 -10.48 -14.54 -19.21
CA TRP A 455 -10.84 -13.95 -20.51
C TRP A 455 -12.35 -13.69 -20.61
N THR A 456 -12.78 -12.47 -20.29
CA THR A 456 -14.20 -12.04 -20.39
C THR A 456 -14.56 -11.39 -21.74
N GLY A 457 -13.65 -11.46 -22.71
CA GLY A 457 -13.73 -10.79 -24.01
C GLY A 457 -12.51 -9.91 -24.28
N THR A 458 -12.36 -9.43 -25.52
CA THR A 458 -11.19 -8.64 -25.93
C THR A 458 -11.25 -7.21 -25.35
N ILE A 459 -10.41 -6.92 -24.36
CA ILE A 459 -10.28 -5.61 -23.70
C ILE A 459 -8.80 -5.18 -23.55
N ASP A 460 -8.55 -3.95 -23.13
CA ASP A 460 -7.24 -3.58 -22.57
C ASP A 460 -7.10 -4.22 -21.18
N PHE A 461 -6.18 -5.18 -21.05
CA PHE A 461 -5.86 -5.85 -19.79
C PHE A 461 -4.72 -5.16 -19.00
N VAL A 462 -4.06 -4.13 -19.55
CA VAL A 462 -3.01 -3.37 -18.84
C VAL A 462 -3.49 -2.76 -17.51
N PRO A 463 -4.75 -2.32 -17.34
CA PRO A 463 -5.28 -1.90 -16.04
C PRO A 463 -5.16 -2.95 -14.95
N PHE A 464 -5.43 -4.23 -15.29
CA PHE A 464 -5.31 -5.34 -14.35
C PHE A 464 -3.84 -5.58 -13.98
N LEU A 465 -2.94 -5.58 -14.98
CA LEU A 465 -1.50 -5.75 -14.77
C LEU A 465 -0.89 -4.63 -13.92
N GLY A 466 -1.37 -3.39 -14.08
CA GLY A 466 -0.92 -2.22 -13.32
C GLY A 466 -1.18 -2.28 -11.81
N ILE A 467 -2.06 -3.17 -11.32
CA ILE A 467 -2.31 -3.35 -9.88
C ILE A 467 -1.02 -3.72 -9.14
N LYS A 468 -0.17 -4.58 -9.71
CA LYS A 468 1.09 -4.98 -9.07
C LYS A 468 2.01 -3.77 -8.87
N TYR A 469 2.25 -2.98 -9.90
CA TYR A 469 3.14 -1.82 -9.80
C TYR A 469 2.61 -0.73 -8.88
N ALA A 470 1.28 -0.64 -8.72
CA ALA A 470 0.67 0.26 -7.76
C ALA A 470 0.90 -0.19 -6.31
N LEU A 471 0.78 -1.50 -6.03
CA LEU A 471 1.17 -2.10 -4.75
C LEU A 471 2.66 -1.92 -4.46
N ASP A 472 3.53 -2.23 -5.43
CA ASP A 472 4.98 -2.10 -5.31
C ASP A 472 5.40 -0.62 -5.05
N PHE A 473 4.69 0.36 -5.63
CA PHE A 473 4.91 1.78 -5.33
C PHE A 473 4.42 2.16 -3.93
N ARG A 474 3.25 1.67 -3.49
CA ARG A 474 2.71 1.96 -2.16
C ARG A 474 3.61 1.40 -1.04
N GLU A 475 4.20 0.23 -1.27
CA GLU A 475 5.25 -0.35 -0.42
C GLU A 475 6.48 0.59 -0.39
N ALA A 476 7.03 0.95 -1.57
CA ALA A 476 8.23 1.80 -1.68
C ALA A 476 8.09 3.24 -1.10
N ILE A 477 6.88 3.80 -1.01
CA ILE A 477 6.66 5.08 -0.33
C ILE A 477 6.46 4.94 1.19
N GLY A 478 6.53 3.72 1.73
CA GLY A 478 6.51 3.40 3.16
C GLY A 478 5.26 2.68 3.67
N GLY A 479 4.47 2.05 2.79
CA GLY A 479 3.41 1.10 3.15
C GLY A 479 2.06 1.71 3.58
N GLU A 480 1.07 0.83 3.69
CA GLU A 480 -0.35 1.16 3.89
C GLU A 480 -0.62 1.98 5.16
N GLU A 481 -0.01 1.61 6.29
CA GLU A 481 -0.17 2.29 7.59
C GLU A 481 0.24 3.76 7.46
N LYS A 482 1.46 4.02 6.97
CA LYS A 482 2.01 5.38 6.77
C LYS A 482 1.17 6.21 5.79
N ILE A 483 0.68 5.61 4.70
CA ILE A 483 -0.16 6.30 3.71
C ILE A 483 -1.50 6.69 4.35
N ASN A 484 -2.18 5.75 5.02
CA ASN A 484 -3.50 5.98 5.60
C ASN A 484 -3.42 6.92 6.81
N ASP A 485 -2.40 6.82 7.67
CA ASP A 485 -2.15 7.79 8.75
C ASP A 485 -2.03 9.22 8.20
N TYR A 486 -1.24 9.41 7.14
CA TYR A 486 -1.08 10.72 6.52
C TYR A 486 -2.38 11.24 5.92
N CYS A 487 -3.06 10.42 5.11
CA CYS A 487 -4.30 10.81 4.43
C CYS A 487 -5.45 11.05 5.41
N HIS A 488 -5.62 10.23 6.44
CA HIS A 488 -6.64 10.41 7.47
C HIS A 488 -6.34 11.64 8.34
N SER A 489 -5.09 11.82 8.76
CA SER A 489 -4.70 13.01 9.54
C SER A 489 -4.91 14.30 8.73
N LEU A 490 -4.67 14.26 7.41
CA LEU A 490 -4.94 15.37 6.51
C LEU A 490 -6.45 15.60 6.30
N ALA A 491 -7.27 14.54 6.15
CA ALA A 491 -8.72 14.63 6.03
C ALA A 491 -9.35 15.26 7.28
N VAL A 492 -8.99 14.78 8.48
CA VAL A 492 -9.51 15.30 9.76
C VAL A 492 -9.08 16.77 9.98
N LYS A 493 -7.79 17.09 9.80
CA LYS A 493 -7.28 18.47 10.00
C LYS A 493 -7.79 19.44 8.93
N GLY A 494 -7.79 19.00 7.67
CA GLY A 494 -8.25 19.77 6.51
C GLY A 494 -9.75 20.06 6.57
N GLY A 495 -10.57 19.04 6.88
CA GLY A 495 -12.00 19.19 7.07
C GLY A 495 -12.35 20.14 8.22
N ALA A 496 -11.67 20.02 9.36
CA ALA A 496 -11.86 20.94 10.49
C ALA A 496 -11.46 22.40 10.15
N GLN A 497 -10.36 22.60 9.41
CA GLN A 497 -9.93 23.92 8.96
C GLN A 497 -10.87 24.50 7.89
N LEU A 498 -11.39 23.68 6.97
CA LEU A 498 -12.38 24.10 5.98
C LEU A 498 -13.71 24.49 6.63
N ALA A 499 -14.21 23.67 7.57
CA ALA A 499 -15.39 24.00 8.37
C ALA A 499 -15.22 25.34 9.13
N LYS A 500 -14.03 25.59 9.68
CA LYS A 500 -13.69 26.88 10.33
C LYS A 500 -13.68 28.06 9.36
N ILE A 501 -13.19 27.88 8.13
CA ILE A 501 -13.19 28.92 7.08
C ILE A 501 -14.62 29.24 6.63
N LEU A 502 -15.42 28.19 6.38
CA LEU A 502 -16.81 28.31 5.96
C LEU A 502 -17.76 28.73 7.10
N LYS A 503 -17.32 28.64 8.36
CA LYS A 503 -18.14 28.84 9.58
C LYS A 503 -19.27 27.81 9.73
N THR A 504 -18.99 26.57 9.32
CA THR A 504 -19.92 25.44 9.33
C THR A 504 -19.36 24.29 10.17
N ARG A 505 -19.65 23.04 9.81
CA ARG A 505 -19.22 21.83 10.54
C ARG A 505 -18.76 20.72 9.59
N VAL A 506 -17.87 19.87 10.08
CA VAL A 506 -17.65 18.53 9.53
C VAL A 506 -18.89 17.67 9.86
N MET A 507 -19.30 16.80 8.96
CA MET A 507 -20.34 15.80 9.24
C MET A 507 -19.70 14.56 9.88
N GLU A 508 -19.78 14.47 11.21
CA GLU A 508 -19.16 13.42 12.01
C GLU A 508 -20.00 13.11 13.26
N THR A 509 -19.77 11.95 13.86
CA THR A 509 -20.34 11.43 15.11
C THR A 509 -19.51 11.84 16.34
N GLU A 510 -20.08 11.72 17.54
CA GLU A 510 -19.31 11.94 18.78
C GLU A 510 -18.14 10.94 18.94
N GLY A 511 -18.32 9.71 18.46
CA GLY A 511 -17.29 8.65 18.47
C GLY A 511 -16.23 8.79 17.38
N LYS A 512 -16.40 9.69 16.41
CA LYS A 512 -15.55 9.88 15.22
C LYS A 512 -15.45 8.64 14.32
N GLU A 513 -16.58 7.99 14.12
CA GLU A 513 -16.73 6.70 13.44
C GLU A 513 -16.79 6.80 11.90
N LEU A 514 -16.96 8.00 11.32
CA LEU A 514 -17.31 8.16 9.89
C LEU A 514 -16.13 8.55 8.97
N THR A 515 -15.24 9.44 9.41
CA THR A 515 -14.17 10.04 8.58
C THR A 515 -12.98 9.10 8.40
N VAL A 516 -12.57 8.84 7.15
CA VAL A 516 -11.33 8.10 6.82
C VAL A 516 -10.38 9.02 6.02
N ASN A 517 -10.10 8.72 4.74
CA ASN A 517 -9.32 9.58 3.84
C ASN A 517 -10.22 10.52 3.00
N MET A 518 -11.54 10.40 3.19
CA MET A 518 -12.57 11.35 2.71
C MET A 518 -13.19 12.05 3.92
N VAL A 519 -13.55 13.33 3.77
CA VAL A 519 -14.20 14.14 4.81
C VAL A 519 -15.30 14.99 4.20
N ASN A 520 -16.43 15.11 4.90
CA ASN A 520 -17.61 15.83 4.44
C ASN A 520 -17.75 17.13 5.26
N VAL A 521 -17.78 18.28 4.59
CA VAL A 521 -17.93 19.59 5.24
C VAL A 521 -19.18 20.28 4.70
N GLN A 522 -20.05 20.74 5.60
CA GLN A 522 -21.27 21.44 5.21
C GLN A 522 -20.92 22.77 4.52
N LEU A 523 -21.52 23.05 3.36
CA LEU A 523 -21.41 24.36 2.69
C LEU A 523 -22.17 25.45 3.48
N PRO A 524 -21.72 26.72 3.46
CA PRO A 524 -22.36 27.85 4.13
C PRO A 524 -23.55 28.39 3.33
N LEU A 525 -24.44 27.48 2.91
CA LEU A 525 -25.68 27.80 2.23
C LEU A 525 -26.79 27.83 3.26
N ASP A 526 -27.42 29.00 3.44
CA ASP A 526 -28.76 29.04 4.01
C ASP A 526 -29.67 28.21 3.13
N SER A 527 -30.29 27.17 3.70
CA SER A 527 -31.27 26.34 3.01
C SER A 527 -32.67 26.87 3.30
N PRO A 528 -33.25 27.77 2.48
CA PRO A 528 -34.68 28.03 2.54
C PRO A 528 -35.45 26.70 2.42
N MET A 529 -36.49 26.55 3.23
CA MET A 529 -37.35 25.37 3.15
C MET A 529 -37.98 25.31 1.75
N GLY A 530 -37.73 24.21 1.02
CA GLY A 530 -38.35 23.96 -0.28
C GLY A 530 -37.46 24.10 -1.53
N ILE A 531 -36.11 24.19 -1.41
CA ILE A 531 -35.25 23.98 -2.59
C ILE A 531 -35.52 22.59 -3.17
N SER A 532 -35.87 22.49 -4.45
CA SER A 532 -36.09 21.19 -5.10
C SER A 532 -34.76 20.48 -5.41
N PRO A 533 -34.75 19.14 -5.55
CA PRO A 533 -33.55 18.41 -5.97
C PRO A 533 -32.97 18.90 -7.31
N LYS A 534 -33.82 19.46 -8.19
CA LYS A 534 -33.42 20.06 -9.47
C LYS A 534 -32.67 21.38 -9.29
N GLU A 535 -32.94 22.13 -8.23
CA GLU A 535 -32.25 23.38 -7.90
C GLU A 535 -30.97 23.12 -7.12
N LEU A 536 -30.96 22.14 -6.21
CA LEU A 536 -29.73 21.62 -5.61
C LEU A 536 -28.73 21.16 -6.68
N GLY A 537 -29.20 20.40 -7.69
CA GLY A 537 -28.36 20.01 -8.83
C GLY A 537 -27.77 21.20 -9.61
N LYS A 538 -28.53 22.29 -9.81
CA LYS A 538 -27.99 23.51 -10.43
C LYS A 538 -26.93 24.19 -9.58
N ILE A 539 -27.11 24.24 -8.27
CA ILE A 539 -26.14 24.83 -7.33
C ILE A 539 -24.86 23.99 -7.31
N PHE A 540 -24.99 22.66 -7.26
CA PHE A 540 -23.89 21.71 -7.38
C PHE A 540 -23.09 21.89 -8.67
N HIS A 541 -23.75 22.00 -9.83
CA HIS A 541 -23.07 22.28 -11.10
C HIS A 541 -22.37 23.63 -11.07
N LEU A 542 -23.07 24.73 -10.73
CA LEU A 542 -22.49 26.07 -10.69
C LEU A 542 -21.23 26.16 -9.81
N ILE A 543 -21.18 25.47 -8.67
CA ILE A 543 -20.00 25.49 -7.81
C ILE A 543 -18.87 24.61 -8.39
N ASN A 544 -19.19 23.44 -8.96
CA ASN A 544 -18.18 22.58 -9.61
C ASN A 544 -17.57 23.22 -10.86
N ASP A 545 -18.41 23.78 -11.72
CA ASP A 545 -18.01 24.45 -12.95
C ASP A 545 -17.06 25.62 -12.62
N ARG A 546 -17.37 26.40 -11.56
CA ARG A 546 -16.45 27.44 -11.06
C ARG A 546 -15.16 26.91 -10.44
N LEU A 547 -15.23 25.88 -9.61
CA LEU A 547 -14.04 25.28 -9.02
C LEU A 547 -13.08 24.79 -10.13
N LEU A 548 -13.61 24.19 -11.19
CA LEU A 548 -12.82 23.68 -12.31
C LEU A 548 -12.34 24.81 -13.24
N ASP A 549 -13.25 25.62 -13.78
CA ASP A 549 -12.95 26.59 -14.84
C ASP A 549 -12.32 27.89 -14.31
N GLU A 550 -12.72 28.38 -13.13
CA GLU A 550 -12.19 29.63 -12.54
C GLU A 550 -10.97 29.36 -11.63
N HIS A 551 -10.78 28.13 -11.13
CA HIS A 551 -9.76 27.82 -10.10
C HIS A 551 -8.92 26.54 -10.34
N ASN A 552 -9.17 25.74 -11.38
CA ASN A 552 -8.46 24.48 -11.68
C ASN A 552 -8.52 23.44 -10.53
N VAL A 553 -9.62 23.44 -9.75
CA VAL A 553 -9.88 22.56 -8.61
C VAL A 553 -10.99 21.57 -8.97
N TYR A 554 -10.80 20.28 -8.68
CA TYR A 554 -11.88 19.30 -8.76
C TYR A 554 -12.21 18.73 -7.37
N ALA A 555 -13.43 18.97 -6.90
CA ALA A 555 -13.94 18.53 -5.61
C ALA A 555 -15.15 17.58 -5.77
N ALA A 556 -15.56 16.95 -4.67
CA ALA A 556 -16.88 16.34 -4.52
C ALA A 556 -17.74 17.23 -3.62
N MET A 557 -19.06 17.21 -3.83
CA MET A 557 -20.09 17.93 -3.05
C MET A 557 -21.39 17.12 -2.96
#